data_AF-A0A5J4Q6S4-F1
#
_entry.id   AF-A0A5J4Q6S4-F1
#
_cell.length_a   1.000
_cell.length_b   1.000
_cell.length_c   1.000
_cell.angle_alpha   90.00
_cell.angle_beta   90.00
_cell.angle_gamma   90.00
#
_symmetry.space_group_name_H-M   'P 1'
#
loop_
_entity.id
_entity.type
_entity.pdbx_description
1 polymer ?
#
loop_
_entity_poly.entity_id
_entity_poly.type
_entity_poly.pdbx_seq_one_letter_code
_entity_poly.pdbx_strand_id
1 'polypeptide(L)'
;MTKINSKIPEGQLAEKWSNYKAHQKLVNPANKRRLDIIVVGTGLAGASAAASLGEMGFKVLNFCIQDSPRRAHSIAAQGGINAAKNYQNDGDSVYRLFYDTIKGGDYRARESNVYRLAKVSNAIIDQCVAQGVPFARDYGGTLDNRSFGGAQVSRTFYARGQTGQQLLLGAYSALSRQVHQGNVKLYTRYEMLDLVIIDGRARGIIARNLVTGEIERFSAHAVVIGTGGYGNTFFLSTNAMGSNGSAAIQCYKKGAYFANPCYAQIHPTCVPVHGTQQSKLTLMSESLRNDGRIWVPKKLEDAKALQAGTKKPNDIPDDERDFYLERRYPAFGNLVPRDVASRAAKERCDAGFGV
;
A
#
# COMPACT_ATOMS: atom_id res chain seq x y z
N MET A 1 16.70 -27.18 -12.52
CA MET A 1 16.24 -25.81 -12.18
C MET A 1 14.75 -25.70 -12.46
N THR A 2 13.97 -25.18 -11.53
CA THR A 2 12.53 -24.95 -11.78
C THR A 2 12.36 -23.79 -12.76
N LYS A 3 11.67 -24.02 -13.87
CA LYS A 3 11.40 -22.98 -14.88
C LYS A 3 10.31 -22.03 -14.37
N ILE A 4 10.68 -20.81 -14.00
CA ILE A 4 9.72 -19.78 -13.57
C ILE A 4 9.06 -19.17 -14.81
N ASN A 5 7.75 -19.34 -14.95
CA ASN A 5 6.95 -18.68 -16.00
C ASN A 5 6.17 -17.51 -15.40
N SER A 6 6.57 -16.29 -15.75
CA SER A 6 5.94 -15.05 -15.27
C SER A 6 4.58 -14.75 -15.92
N LYS A 7 4.20 -15.48 -16.98
CA LYS A 7 2.99 -15.29 -17.78
C LYS A 7 2.76 -13.83 -18.20
N ILE A 8 3.85 -13.12 -18.51
CA ILE A 8 3.80 -11.73 -18.99
C ILE A 8 3.20 -11.73 -20.40
N PRO A 9 2.25 -10.82 -20.72
CA PRO A 9 1.70 -10.72 -22.07
C PRO A 9 2.76 -10.43 -23.14
N GLU A 10 2.50 -10.88 -24.35
CA GLU A 10 3.37 -10.67 -25.52
C GLU A 10 3.30 -9.23 -26.06
N GLY A 11 4.25 -8.88 -26.94
CA GLY A 11 4.38 -7.57 -27.57
C GLY A 11 5.27 -6.58 -26.82
N GLN A 12 5.37 -5.36 -27.37
CA GLN A 12 6.19 -4.29 -26.80
C GLN A 12 5.66 -3.83 -25.44
N LEU A 13 6.54 -3.35 -24.56
CA LEU A 13 6.23 -3.02 -23.17
C LEU A 13 4.95 -2.18 -23.02
N ALA A 14 4.80 -1.13 -23.82
CA ALA A 14 3.67 -0.21 -23.78
C ALA A 14 2.32 -0.84 -24.19
N GLU A 15 2.39 -1.89 -25.00
CA GLU A 15 1.27 -2.57 -25.62
C GLU A 15 0.85 -3.84 -24.87
N LYS A 16 1.75 -4.44 -24.08
CA LYS A 16 1.50 -5.71 -23.35
C LYS A 16 0.14 -5.77 -22.67
N TRP A 17 -0.26 -4.69 -21.96
CA TRP A 17 -1.56 -4.66 -21.29
C TRP A 17 -2.75 -4.54 -22.26
N SER A 18 -2.61 -3.76 -23.34
CA SER A 18 -3.63 -3.69 -24.39
C SER A 18 -3.79 -5.04 -25.09
N ASN A 19 -2.67 -5.68 -25.43
CA ASN A 19 -2.63 -7.01 -26.05
C ASN A 19 -3.29 -8.06 -25.16
N TYR A 20 -3.00 -8.05 -23.86
CA TYR A 20 -3.68 -8.93 -22.91
C TYR A 20 -5.20 -8.74 -22.92
N LYS A 21 -5.68 -7.49 -22.85
CA LYS A 21 -7.14 -7.22 -22.85
C LYS A 21 -7.82 -7.71 -24.13
N ALA A 22 -7.16 -7.60 -25.27
CA ALA A 22 -7.70 -8.01 -26.57
C ALA A 22 -7.77 -9.54 -26.76
N HIS A 23 -6.86 -10.30 -26.13
CA HIS A 23 -6.70 -11.74 -26.38
C HIS A 23 -6.99 -12.64 -25.17
N GLN A 24 -7.31 -12.08 -24.02
CA GLN A 24 -7.64 -12.87 -22.83
C GLN A 24 -8.88 -13.74 -23.06
N LYS A 25 -8.88 -14.93 -22.47
CA LYS A 25 -10.06 -15.80 -22.47
C LYS A 25 -11.16 -15.15 -21.63
N LEU A 26 -12.33 -14.98 -22.24
CA LEU A 26 -13.49 -14.38 -21.59
C LEU A 26 -14.38 -15.48 -20.99
N VAL A 27 -15.03 -15.15 -19.88
CA VAL A 27 -16.11 -15.95 -19.31
C VAL A 27 -17.42 -15.25 -19.63
N ASN A 28 -18.33 -15.95 -20.31
CA ASN A 28 -19.68 -15.43 -20.59
C ASN A 28 -20.36 -14.98 -19.28
N PRO A 29 -21.07 -13.83 -19.24
CA PRO A 29 -21.75 -13.33 -18.05
C PRO A 29 -22.63 -14.36 -17.32
N ALA A 30 -23.38 -15.21 -18.04
CA ALA A 30 -24.21 -16.26 -17.44
C ALA A 30 -23.37 -17.32 -16.71
N ASN A 31 -22.21 -17.67 -17.26
CA ASN A 31 -21.31 -18.67 -16.69
C ASN A 31 -20.57 -18.16 -15.44
N LYS A 32 -20.37 -16.85 -15.29
CA LYS A 32 -19.71 -16.27 -14.12
C LYS A 32 -20.43 -16.60 -12.82
N ARG A 33 -21.77 -16.66 -12.84
CA ARG A 33 -22.61 -16.98 -11.69
C ARG A 33 -22.43 -18.41 -11.17
N ARG A 34 -21.83 -19.30 -11.97
CA ARG A 34 -21.53 -20.69 -11.62
C ARG A 34 -20.13 -20.87 -11.04
N LEU A 35 -19.36 -19.79 -10.94
CA LEU A 35 -17.97 -19.82 -10.52
C LEU A 35 -17.81 -19.08 -9.19
N ASP A 36 -17.49 -19.86 -8.15
CA ASP A 36 -17.11 -19.34 -6.84
C ASP A 36 -15.65 -18.87 -6.80
N ILE A 37 -15.41 -17.75 -6.13
CA ILE A 37 -14.09 -17.17 -5.89
C ILE A 37 -13.95 -16.88 -4.40
N ILE A 38 -12.84 -17.34 -3.80
CA ILE A 38 -12.47 -16.94 -2.45
C ILE A 38 -11.55 -15.72 -2.53
N VAL A 39 -11.82 -14.71 -1.71
CA VAL A 39 -10.94 -13.54 -1.51
C VAL A 39 -10.56 -13.46 -0.04
N VAL A 40 -9.28 -13.60 0.29
CA VAL A 40 -8.78 -13.52 1.67
C VAL A 40 -8.18 -12.13 1.88
N GLY A 41 -8.79 -11.35 2.78
CA GLY A 41 -8.44 -9.96 3.06
C GLY A 41 -9.50 -8.97 2.59
N THR A 42 -9.65 -7.89 3.34
CA THR A 42 -10.64 -6.81 3.11
C THR A 42 -10.01 -5.41 3.10
N GLY A 43 -8.68 -5.32 2.99
CA GLY A 43 -8.01 -4.07 2.65
C GLY A 43 -8.33 -3.60 1.23
N LEU A 44 -7.70 -2.51 0.78
CA LEU A 44 -7.98 -1.94 -0.55
C LEU A 44 -7.91 -2.98 -1.67
N ALA A 45 -6.91 -3.85 -1.68
CA ALA A 45 -6.78 -4.91 -2.68
C ALA A 45 -7.91 -5.94 -2.59
N GLY A 46 -8.18 -6.48 -1.39
CA GLY A 46 -9.17 -7.53 -1.18
C GLY A 46 -10.61 -7.06 -1.36
N ALA A 47 -10.97 -5.93 -0.75
CA ALA A 47 -12.30 -5.33 -0.88
C ALA A 47 -12.59 -4.91 -2.32
N SER A 48 -11.64 -4.28 -3.01
CA SER A 48 -11.82 -3.90 -4.43
C SER A 48 -11.93 -5.14 -5.32
N ALA A 49 -11.12 -6.18 -5.09
CA ALA A 49 -11.23 -7.43 -5.84
C ALA A 49 -12.58 -8.11 -5.62
N ALA A 50 -13.03 -8.25 -4.38
CA ALA A 50 -14.32 -8.86 -4.06
C ALA A 50 -15.49 -8.06 -4.63
N ALA A 51 -15.46 -6.73 -4.52
CA ALA A 51 -16.50 -5.86 -5.09
C ALA A 51 -16.55 -5.96 -6.61
N SER A 52 -15.41 -5.84 -7.31
CA SER A 52 -15.37 -5.91 -8.77
C SER A 52 -15.73 -7.30 -9.30
N LEU A 53 -15.29 -8.37 -8.65
CA LEU A 53 -15.67 -9.74 -9.04
C LEU A 53 -17.16 -10.00 -8.81
N GLY A 54 -17.72 -9.53 -7.70
CA GLY A 54 -19.15 -9.59 -7.42
C GLY A 54 -19.96 -8.82 -8.48
N GLU A 55 -19.53 -7.61 -8.83
CA GLU A 55 -20.16 -6.77 -9.86
C GLU A 55 -20.07 -7.39 -11.26
N MET A 56 -19.00 -8.13 -11.55
CA MET A 56 -18.88 -8.91 -12.77
C MET A 56 -19.83 -10.11 -12.82
N GLY A 57 -20.43 -10.52 -11.70
CA GLY A 57 -21.40 -11.62 -11.58
C GLY A 57 -20.86 -12.92 -11.00
N PHE A 58 -19.63 -12.94 -10.47
CA PHE A 58 -19.10 -14.11 -9.76
C PHE A 58 -19.70 -14.24 -8.35
N LYS A 59 -19.73 -15.45 -7.81
CA LYS A 59 -20.04 -15.67 -6.39
C LYS A 59 -18.77 -15.60 -5.58
N VAL A 60 -18.72 -14.69 -4.61
CA VAL A 60 -17.49 -14.38 -3.87
C VAL A 60 -17.67 -14.70 -2.39
N LEU A 61 -16.73 -15.48 -1.83
CA LEU A 61 -16.60 -15.68 -0.39
C LEU A 61 -15.42 -14.81 0.09
N ASN A 62 -15.69 -13.71 0.80
CA ASN A 62 -14.65 -12.78 1.23
C ASN A 62 -14.39 -12.92 2.73
N PHE A 63 -13.14 -13.20 3.11
CA PHE A 63 -12.74 -13.47 4.50
C PHE A 63 -11.86 -12.37 5.07
N CYS A 64 -12.02 -12.06 6.36
CA CYS A 64 -11.07 -11.23 7.10
C CYS A 64 -11.01 -11.56 8.59
N ILE A 65 -9.83 -11.37 9.19
CA ILE A 65 -9.61 -11.55 10.62
C ILE A 65 -10.25 -10.45 11.47
N GLN A 66 -10.47 -9.26 10.88
CA GLN A 66 -11.08 -8.14 11.55
C GLN A 66 -12.58 -8.40 11.81
N ASP A 67 -13.11 -7.75 12.84
CA ASP A 67 -14.55 -7.66 13.14
C ASP A 67 -15.32 -6.90 12.07
N SER A 68 -14.65 -5.97 11.37
CA SER A 68 -15.25 -5.23 10.26
C SER A 68 -14.23 -5.04 9.13
N PRO A 69 -14.66 -5.17 7.85
CA PRO A 69 -13.81 -4.93 6.69
C PRO A 69 -13.12 -3.57 6.68
N ARG A 70 -13.77 -2.55 7.25
CA ARG A 70 -13.23 -1.17 7.34
C ARG A 70 -12.00 -1.03 8.24
N ARG A 71 -11.66 -2.05 9.04
CA ARG A 71 -10.52 -2.01 9.97
C ARG A 71 -9.21 -2.55 9.37
N ALA A 72 -9.19 -2.89 8.09
CA ALA A 72 -7.96 -3.26 7.40
C ALA A 72 -6.93 -2.13 7.42
N HIS A 73 -5.63 -2.47 7.44
CA HIS A 73 -4.55 -1.50 7.64
C HIS A 73 -4.52 -0.37 6.59
N SER A 74 -5.10 -0.58 5.41
CA SER A 74 -5.27 0.45 4.38
C SER A 74 -5.89 1.76 4.89
N ILE A 75 -6.73 1.70 5.94
CA ILE A 75 -7.33 2.88 6.57
C ILE A 75 -6.29 3.88 7.10
N ALA A 76 -5.09 3.40 7.45
CA ALA A 76 -4.04 4.18 8.09
C ALA A 76 -3.16 4.96 7.10
N ALA A 77 -3.34 4.81 5.79
CA ALA A 77 -2.55 5.57 4.82
C ALA A 77 -2.98 7.04 4.81
N GLN A 78 -2.02 7.96 4.80
CA GLN A 78 -2.27 9.40 4.93
C GLN A 78 -1.93 10.15 3.63
N GLY A 79 -0.71 9.93 3.12
CA GLY A 79 -0.08 10.73 2.06
C GLY A 79 -0.88 10.88 0.77
N GLY A 80 -1.29 9.77 0.15
CA GLY A 80 -2.09 9.84 -1.08
C GLY A 80 -1.95 8.61 -1.96
N ILE A 81 -2.44 8.72 -3.19
CA ILE A 81 -2.31 7.73 -4.27
C ILE A 81 -1.76 8.40 -5.53
N ASN A 82 -0.73 7.81 -6.13
CA ASN A 82 -0.13 8.34 -7.35
C ASN A 82 -0.89 7.87 -8.59
N ALA A 83 -1.13 8.77 -9.54
CA ALA A 83 -1.61 8.42 -10.87
C ALA A 83 -1.10 9.39 -11.92
N ALA A 84 -0.81 8.88 -13.13
CA ALA A 84 -0.32 9.65 -14.26
C ALA A 84 -1.42 10.49 -14.95
N LYS A 85 -2.20 11.25 -14.16
CA LYS A 85 -3.32 12.05 -14.62
C LYS A 85 -3.01 13.53 -14.41
N ASN A 86 -2.60 14.17 -15.50
CA ASN A 86 -2.02 15.51 -15.48
C ASN A 86 -3.09 16.61 -15.57
N TYR A 87 -3.68 16.99 -14.44
CA TYR A 87 -4.60 18.13 -14.37
C TYR A 87 -3.87 19.47 -14.36
N GLN A 88 -2.68 19.50 -13.75
CA GLN A 88 -1.90 20.74 -13.52
C GLN A 88 -1.03 21.14 -14.72
N ASN A 89 -1.02 20.34 -15.78
CA ASN A 89 -0.19 20.52 -16.98
C ASN A 89 1.32 20.63 -16.69
N ASP A 90 1.82 19.91 -15.67
CA ASP A 90 3.23 19.90 -15.26
C ASP A 90 4.12 18.93 -16.06
N GLY A 91 3.61 18.45 -17.21
CA GLY A 91 4.27 17.46 -18.05
C GLY A 91 4.20 16.01 -17.55
N ASP A 92 3.38 15.67 -16.55
CA ASP A 92 3.21 14.28 -16.12
C ASP A 92 2.66 13.36 -17.24
N SER A 93 3.09 12.10 -17.22
CA SER A 93 2.71 11.09 -18.21
C SER A 93 2.86 9.66 -17.67
N VAL A 94 2.24 8.70 -18.36
CA VAL A 94 2.38 7.27 -18.05
C VAL A 94 3.85 6.84 -18.04
N TYR A 95 4.65 7.34 -18.98
CA TYR A 95 6.07 7.01 -19.05
C TYR A 95 6.84 7.56 -17.84
N ARG A 96 6.56 8.79 -17.39
CA ARG A 96 7.23 9.36 -16.22
C ARG A 96 6.89 8.59 -14.94
N LEU A 97 5.61 8.25 -14.71
CA LEU A 97 5.23 7.41 -13.56
C LEU A 97 5.87 6.03 -13.63
N PHE A 98 5.93 5.41 -14.81
CA PHE A 98 6.66 4.16 -15.04
C PHE A 98 8.15 4.30 -14.68
N TYR A 99 8.82 5.31 -15.24
CA TYR A 99 10.25 5.52 -15.06
C TYR A 99 10.62 5.78 -13.60
N ASP A 100 9.89 6.68 -12.92
CA ASP A 100 10.12 6.99 -11.51
C ASP A 100 9.91 5.75 -10.63
N THR A 101 8.92 4.90 -10.96
CA THR A 101 8.67 3.65 -10.22
C THR A 101 9.76 2.61 -10.46
N ILE A 102 10.32 2.50 -11.67
CA ILE A 102 11.44 1.60 -11.97
C ILE A 102 12.71 2.06 -11.26
N LYS A 103 13.04 3.35 -11.37
CA LYS A 103 14.20 3.95 -10.71
C LYS A 103 14.07 3.84 -9.18
N GLY A 104 12.90 4.15 -8.62
CA GLY A 104 12.63 4.03 -7.18
C GLY A 104 12.62 2.59 -6.67
N GLY A 105 12.31 1.63 -7.55
CA GLY A 105 12.45 0.19 -7.28
C GLY A 105 13.87 -0.34 -7.52
N ASP A 106 14.86 0.53 -7.69
CA ASP A 106 16.26 0.19 -7.98
C ASP A 106 16.39 -0.81 -9.14
N TYR A 107 15.59 -0.61 -10.20
CA TYR A 107 15.54 -1.44 -11.41
C TYR A 107 15.23 -2.94 -11.16
N ARG A 108 14.71 -3.29 -9.99
CA ARG A 108 14.35 -4.67 -9.61
C ARG A 108 12.89 -5.02 -9.83
N ALA A 109 12.05 -4.01 -10.08
CA ALA A 109 10.63 -4.21 -10.33
C ALA A 109 10.39 -4.81 -11.74
N ARG A 110 9.33 -5.59 -11.87
CA ARG A 110 8.94 -6.16 -13.18
C ARG A 110 8.35 -5.06 -14.07
N GLU A 111 9.09 -4.64 -15.08
CA GLU A 111 8.74 -3.53 -15.97
C GLU A 111 7.32 -3.62 -16.54
N SER A 112 6.91 -4.80 -17.02
CA SER A 112 5.56 -5.00 -17.58
C SER A 112 4.44 -4.70 -16.57
N ASN A 113 4.66 -5.03 -15.30
CA ASN A 113 3.67 -4.79 -14.25
C ASN A 113 3.67 -3.32 -13.83
N VAL A 114 4.85 -2.68 -13.78
CA VAL A 114 4.98 -1.26 -13.47
C VAL A 114 4.37 -0.40 -14.57
N TYR A 115 4.60 -0.74 -15.85
CA TYR A 115 3.99 -0.03 -16.97
C TYR A 115 2.47 -0.17 -16.96
N ARG A 116 1.96 -1.39 -16.68
CA ARG A 116 0.53 -1.62 -16.48
C ARG A 116 -0.02 -0.77 -15.33
N LEU A 117 0.67 -0.71 -14.19
CA LEU A 117 0.27 0.11 -13.04
C LEU A 117 0.14 1.57 -13.44
N ALA A 118 1.15 2.13 -14.11
CA ALA A 118 1.14 3.52 -14.56
C ALA A 118 0.03 3.80 -15.58
N LYS A 119 -0.26 2.83 -16.47
CA LYS A 119 -1.34 2.96 -17.46
C LYS A 119 -2.73 2.88 -16.83
N VAL A 120 -2.91 2.02 -15.82
CA VAL A 120 -4.21 1.76 -15.17
C VAL A 120 -4.52 2.79 -14.08
N SER A 121 -3.53 3.47 -13.51
CA SER A 121 -3.71 4.40 -12.40
C SER A 121 -4.76 5.48 -12.67
N ASN A 122 -4.88 5.95 -13.92
CA ASN A 122 -5.83 7.01 -14.27
C ASN A 122 -7.28 6.53 -14.10
N ALA A 123 -7.57 5.32 -14.57
CA ALA A 123 -8.88 4.70 -14.39
C ALA A 123 -9.19 4.37 -12.92
N ILE A 124 -8.16 4.14 -12.09
CA ILE A 124 -8.34 3.95 -10.65
C ILE A 124 -8.78 5.25 -9.98
N ILE A 125 -8.20 6.40 -10.35
CA ILE A 125 -8.67 7.70 -9.86
C ILE A 125 -10.12 7.93 -10.25
N ASP A 126 -10.48 7.66 -11.50
CA ASP A 126 -11.86 7.80 -11.99
C ASP A 126 -12.83 6.89 -11.21
N GLN A 127 -12.42 5.65 -10.96
CA GLN A 127 -13.19 4.71 -10.14
C GLN A 127 -13.38 5.22 -8.71
N CYS A 128 -12.33 5.73 -8.08
CA CYS A 128 -12.41 6.28 -6.72
C CYS A 128 -13.35 7.49 -6.67
N VAL A 129 -13.29 8.40 -7.65
CA VAL A 129 -14.23 9.53 -7.74
C VAL A 129 -15.66 9.04 -7.92
N ALA A 130 -15.90 8.06 -8.79
CA ALA A 130 -17.23 7.47 -9.00
C ALA A 130 -17.77 6.75 -7.76
N GLN A 131 -16.88 6.25 -6.88
CA GLN A 131 -17.22 5.68 -5.58
C GLN A 131 -17.46 6.74 -4.49
N GLY A 132 -17.34 8.02 -4.81
CA GLY A 132 -17.55 9.13 -3.88
C GLY A 132 -16.35 9.42 -2.98
N VAL A 133 -15.14 8.96 -3.32
CA VAL A 133 -13.92 9.31 -2.56
C VAL A 133 -13.69 10.82 -2.67
N PRO A 134 -13.70 11.57 -1.53
CA PRO A 134 -13.59 13.02 -1.53
C PRO A 134 -12.12 13.46 -1.68
N PHE A 135 -11.57 13.29 -2.87
CA PHE A 135 -10.27 13.89 -3.21
C PHE A 135 -10.33 15.41 -3.11
N ALA A 136 -9.20 16.01 -2.74
CA ALA A 136 -9.00 17.44 -2.76
C ALA A 136 -9.28 18.01 -4.16
N ARG A 137 -9.80 19.22 -4.19
CA ARG A 137 -10.12 19.93 -5.42
C ARG A 137 -9.54 21.33 -5.37
N ASP A 138 -9.16 21.83 -6.53
CA ASP A 138 -8.79 23.23 -6.71
C ASP A 138 -10.05 24.13 -6.72
N TYR A 139 -9.84 25.43 -6.82
CA TYR A 139 -10.94 26.40 -6.92
C TYR A 139 -11.81 26.19 -8.17
N GLY A 140 -11.22 25.67 -9.26
CA GLY A 140 -11.93 25.34 -10.50
C GLY A 140 -12.77 24.05 -10.41
N GLY A 141 -12.70 23.33 -9.29
CA GLY A 141 -13.40 22.08 -9.07
C GLY A 141 -12.72 20.86 -9.71
N THR A 142 -11.54 21.00 -10.31
CA THR A 142 -10.75 19.85 -10.78
C THR A 142 -10.06 19.16 -9.61
N LEU A 143 -9.55 17.94 -9.81
CA LEU A 143 -8.85 17.24 -8.75
C LEU A 143 -7.49 17.88 -8.50
N ASP A 144 -7.17 18.10 -7.23
CA ASP A 144 -5.91 18.68 -6.82
C ASP A 144 -4.86 17.59 -6.55
N ASN A 145 -3.60 17.95 -6.76
CA ASN A 145 -2.44 17.09 -6.58
C ASN A 145 -1.41 17.76 -5.70
N ARG A 146 -0.58 16.96 -5.03
CA ARG A 146 0.58 17.46 -4.30
C ARG A 146 1.85 16.71 -4.69
N SER A 147 2.97 17.35 -4.38
CA SER A 147 4.29 16.73 -4.46
C SER A 147 4.42 15.66 -3.38
N PHE A 148 5.20 14.63 -3.67
CA PHE A 148 5.49 13.51 -2.77
C PHE A 148 6.85 12.94 -3.13
N GLY A 149 7.57 12.36 -2.16
CA GLY A 149 8.99 12.07 -2.31
C GLY A 149 9.33 11.18 -3.51
N GLY A 150 10.47 11.48 -4.13
CA GLY A 150 11.00 10.74 -5.28
C GLY A 150 10.42 11.10 -6.65
N ALA A 151 9.52 12.08 -6.75
CA ALA A 151 9.00 12.59 -8.02
C ALA A 151 9.23 14.11 -8.17
N GLN A 152 9.46 14.56 -9.40
CA GLN A 152 9.62 15.99 -9.75
C GLN A 152 8.31 16.64 -10.23
N VAL A 153 7.23 15.86 -10.32
CA VAL A 153 5.90 16.30 -10.75
C VAL A 153 4.88 16.07 -9.63
N SER A 154 3.77 16.80 -9.67
CA SER A 154 2.70 16.71 -8.67
C SER A 154 1.61 15.77 -9.15
N ARG A 155 1.71 14.50 -8.74
CA ARG A 155 0.81 13.42 -9.20
C ARG A 155 0.13 12.63 -8.07
N THR A 156 0.29 13.08 -6.83
CA THR A 156 -0.29 12.42 -5.65
C THR A 156 -1.66 13.00 -5.38
N PHE A 157 -2.71 12.22 -5.64
CA PHE A 157 -4.09 12.53 -5.28
C PHE A 157 -4.33 12.24 -3.80
N TYR A 158 -5.09 13.10 -3.13
CA TYR A 158 -5.23 13.01 -1.68
C TYR A 158 -6.56 13.49 -1.13
N ALA A 159 -6.89 13.05 0.09
CA ALA A 159 -8.00 13.56 0.89
C ALA A 159 -7.45 14.05 2.24
N ARG A 160 -6.89 15.26 2.25
CA ARG A 160 -6.12 15.83 3.38
C ARG A 160 -5.14 14.80 3.98
N GLY A 161 -5.15 14.56 5.29
CA GLY A 161 -4.31 13.55 5.95
C GLY A 161 -4.94 12.15 6.05
N GLN A 162 -6.05 11.89 5.36
CA GLN A 162 -6.92 10.71 5.57
C GLN A 162 -7.18 9.92 4.28
N THR A 163 -6.28 10.01 3.29
CA THR A 163 -6.53 9.41 1.96
C THR A 163 -6.82 7.91 2.03
N GLY A 164 -6.07 7.15 2.82
CA GLY A 164 -6.28 5.71 3.00
C GLY A 164 -7.63 5.38 3.62
N GLN A 165 -8.08 6.20 4.56
CA GLN A 165 -9.41 6.05 5.16
C GLN A 165 -10.51 6.24 4.12
N GLN A 166 -10.42 7.32 3.34
CA GLN A 166 -11.42 7.62 2.31
C GLN A 166 -11.43 6.57 1.20
N LEU A 167 -10.26 6.13 0.73
CA LEU A 167 -10.14 5.06 -0.27
C LEU A 167 -10.74 3.75 0.26
N LEU A 168 -10.44 3.37 1.51
CA LEU A 168 -10.95 2.12 2.06
C LEU A 168 -12.47 2.18 2.26
N LEU A 169 -13.01 3.33 2.68
CA LEU A 169 -14.46 3.52 2.80
C LEU A 169 -15.16 3.45 1.43
N GLY A 170 -14.56 3.98 0.37
CA GLY A 170 -15.05 3.81 -1.00
C GLY A 170 -15.09 2.35 -1.45
N ALA A 171 -13.99 1.62 -1.24
CA ALA A 171 -13.93 0.18 -1.54
C ALA A 171 -14.90 -0.65 -0.67
N TYR A 172 -15.04 -0.29 0.61
CA TYR A 172 -15.98 -0.91 1.54
C TYR A 172 -17.44 -0.67 1.14
N SER A 173 -17.77 0.53 0.67
CA SER A 173 -19.11 0.85 0.16
C SER A 173 -19.46 -0.01 -1.05
N ALA A 174 -18.54 -0.10 -2.03
CA ALA A 174 -18.71 -0.96 -3.19
C ALA A 174 -18.85 -2.45 -2.80
N LEU A 175 -18.05 -2.93 -1.84
CA LEU A 175 -18.16 -4.28 -1.29
C LEU A 175 -19.53 -4.51 -0.62
N SER A 176 -19.96 -3.57 0.22
CA SER A 176 -21.24 -3.65 0.95
C SER A 176 -22.42 -3.70 -0.01
N ARG A 177 -22.37 -2.95 -1.11
CA ARG A 177 -23.37 -3.05 -2.19
C ARG A 177 -23.46 -4.47 -2.74
N GLN A 178 -22.32 -5.12 -3.00
CA GLN A 178 -22.31 -6.49 -3.52
C GLN A 178 -22.72 -7.54 -2.48
N VAL A 179 -22.48 -7.29 -1.19
CA VAL A 179 -23.02 -8.10 -0.10
C VAL A 179 -24.54 -8.00 -0.05
N HIS A 180 -25.08 -6.78 -0.13
CA HIS A 180 -26.53 -6.56 -0.15
C HIS A 180 -27.19 -7.22 -1.38
N GLN A 181 -26.54 -7.19 -2.54
CA GLN A 181 -27.01 -7.86 -3.76
C GLN A 181 -26.87 -9.39 -3.73
N GLY A 182 -26.25 -9.98 -2.69
CA GLY A 182 -26.06 -11.43 -2.57
C GLY A 182 -25.01 -12.02 -3.52
N ASN A 183 -24.13 -11.19 -4.08
CA ASN A 183 -23.01 -11.65 -4.92
C ASN A 183 -21.77 -11.96 -4.08
N VAL A 184 -21.61 -11.27 -2.95
CA VAL A 184 -20.51 -11.48 -2.00
C VAL A 184 -21.07 -11.96 -0.67
N LYS A 185 -20.56 -13.07 -0.15
CA LYS A 185 -20.76 -13.48 1.24
C LYS A 185 -19.53 -13.11 2.06
N LEU A 186 -19.74 -12.32 3.10
CA LEU A 186 -18.67 -11.81 3.95
C LEU A 186 -18.51 -12.66 5.22
N TYR A 187 -17.27 -13.09 5.48
CA TYR A 187 -16.87 -13.85 6.65
C TYR A 187 -15.89 -13.00 7.48
N THR A 188 -16.44 -12.26 8.46
CA THR A 188 -15.64 -11.49 9.42
C THR A 188 -15.21 -12.36 10.58
N ARG A 189 -14.09 -12.03 11.22
CA ARG A 189 -13.46 -12.85 12.26
C ARG A 189 -13.16 -14.29 11.78
N TYR A 190 -12.66 -14.43 10.55
CA TYR A 190 -12.13 -15.70 10.02
C TYR A 190 -10.66 -15.57 9.68
N GLU A 191 -9.85 -16.51 10.16
CA GLU A 191 -8.43 -16.63 9.83
C GLU A 191 -8.19 -17.81 8.91
N MET A 192 -7.52 -17.57 7.78
CA MET A 192 -7.06 -18.63 6.90
C MET A 192 -5.92 -19.41 7.57
N LEU A 193 -6.13 -20.71 7.77
CA LEU A 193 -5.14 -21.62 8.32
C LEU A 193 -4.33 -22.33 7.23
N ASP A 194 -4.96 -22.67 6.10
CA ASP A 194 -4.30 -23.39 5.03
C ASP A 194 -4.90 -23.11 3.65
N LEU A 195 -4.09 -23.30 2.59
CA LEU A 195 -4.52 -23.27 1.19
C LEU A 195 -4.71 -24.69 0.67
N VAL A 196 -5.88 -24.97 0.09
CA VAL A 196 -6.19 -26.28 -0.50
C VAL A 196 -5.75 -26.29 -1.96
N ILE A 197 -4.80 -27.19 -2.29
CA ILE A 197 -4.33 -27.43 -3.65
C ILE A 197 -4.86 -28.78 -4.14
N ILE A 198 -5.48 -28.80 -5.33
CA ILE A 198 -5.90 -30.01 -6.03
C ILE A 198 -5.38 -29.89 -7.47
N ASP A 199 -4.69 -30.92 -7.98
CA ASP A 199 -4.09 -30.95 -9.32
C ASP A 199 -3.22 -29.72 -9.64
N GLY A 200 -2.43 -29.28 -8.65
CA GLY A 200 -1.57 -28.10 -8.77
C GLY A 200 -2.31 -26.75 -8.85
N ARG A 201 -3.62 -26.71 -8.54
CA ARG A 201 -4.44 -25.49 -8.54
C ARG A 201 -5.00 -25.20 -7.16
N ALA A 202 -5.02 -23.93 -6.79
CA ALA A 202 -5.73 -23.48 -5.58
C ALA A 202 -7.25 -23.67 -5.76
N ARG A 203 -7.85 -24.53 -4.94
CA ARG A 203 -9.27 -24.91 -4.99
C ARG A 203 -10.06 -24.60 -3.72
N GLY A 204 -9.44 -23.96 -2.75
CA GLY A 204 -10.11 -23.64 -1.49
C GLY A 204 -9.18 -23.18 -0.40
N ILE A 205 -9.75 -22.95 0.77
CA ILE A 205 -9.02 -22.64 2.00
C ILE A 205 -9.60 -23.46 3.16
N ILE A 206 -8.76 -23.69 4.16
CA ILE A 206 -9.20 -24.05 5.51
C ILE A 206 -9.15 -22.77 6.35
N ALA A 207 -10.23 -22.43 7.02
CA ALA A 207 -10.31 -21.22 7.85
C ALA A 207 -10.91 -21.51 9.22
N ARG A 208 -10.45 -20.77 10.22
CA ARG A 208 -10.93 -20.82 11.60
C ARG A 208 -11.83 -19.63 11.89
N ASN A 209 -13.01 -19.90 12.43
CA ASN A 209 -13.85 -18.88 13.03
C ASN A 209 -13.22 -18.43 14.35
N LEU A 210 -12.83 -17.16 14.46
CA LEU A 210 -12.16 -16.60 15.62
C LEU A 210 -13.11 -16.33 16.80
N VAL A 211 -14.43 -16.49 16.61
CA VAL A 211 -15.43 -16.40 17.68
C VAL A 211 -15.69 -17.76 18.28
N THR A 212 -15.99 -18.77 17.45
CA THR A 212 -16.37 -20.12 17.93
C THR A 212 -15.18 -21.06 18.08
N GLY A 213 -14.06 -20.80 17.40
CA GLY A 213 -12.91 -21.68 17.32
C GLY A 213 -13.04 -22.80 16.28
N GLU A 214 -14.20 -22.94 15.65
CA GLU A 214 -14.46 -24.00 14.65
C GLU A 214 -13.58 -23.84 13.42
N ILE A 215 -13.14 -24.98 12.88
CA ILE A 215 -12.34 -25.05 11.65
C ILE A 215 -13.25 -25.55 10.53
N GLU A 216 -13.34 -24.74 9.48
CA GLU A 216 -14.22 -24.97 8.35
C GLU A 216 -13.44 -25.02 7.03
N ARG A 217 -14.06 -25.69 6.05
CA ARG A 217 -13.51 -25.91 4.71
C ARG A 217 -14.35 -25.18 3.69
N PHE A 218 -13.68 -24.38 2.85
CA PHE A 218 -14.32 -23.58 1.81
C PHE A 218 -13.71 -23.93 0.45
N SER A 219 -14.53 -24.30 -0.52
CA SER A 219 -14.11 -24.59 -1.89
C SER A 219 -14.41 -23.41 -2.83
N ALA A 220 -13.57 -23.25 -3.85
CA ALA A 220 -13.77 -22.27 -4.91
C ALA A 220 -13.01 -22.64 -6.19
N HIS A 221 -13.37 -22.00 -7.30
CA HIS A 221 -12.69 -22.16 -8.58
C HIS A 221 -11.37 -21.39 -8.63
N ALA A 222 -11.25 -20.32 -7.82
CA ALA A 222 -10.04 -19.53 -7.67
C ALA A 222 -9.93 -18.95 -6.24
N VAL A 223 -8.71 -18.68 -5.81
CA VAL A 223 -8.40 -18.05 -4.52
C VAL A 223 -7.54 -16.80 -4.78
N VAL A 224 -7.96 -15.66 -4.25
CA VAL A 224 -7.24 -14.38 -4.30
C VAL A 224 -6.77 -14.03 -2.89
N ILE A 225 -5.47 -13.80 -2.74
CA ILE A 225 -4.84 -13.44 -1.46
C ILE A 225 -4.52 -11.94 -1.46
N GLY A 226 -5.21 -11.19 -0.60
CA GLY A 226 -5.08 -9.75 -0.41
C GLY A 226 -4.89 -9.39 1.07
N THR A 227 -4.04 -10.13 1.77
CA THR A 227 -3.94 -10.16 3.24
C THR A 227 -3.03 -9.11 3.87
N GLY A 228 -2.45 -8.21 3.07
CA GLY A 228 -1.54 -7.17 3.56
C GLY A 228 -0.10 -7.67 3.76
N GLY A 229 0.69 -6.88 4.51
CA GLY A 229 2.11 -7.12 4.73
C GLY A 229 2.43 -7.97 5.97
N TYR A 230 3.72 -8.13 6.24
CA TYR A 230 4.29 -8.93 7.34
C TYR A 230 5.09 -8.10 8.34
N GLY A 231 4.86 -6.77 8.43
CA GLY A 231 5.76 -5.90 9.20
C GLY A 231 5.74 -6.10 10.72
N ASN A 232 4.84 -6.93 11.27
CA ASN A 232 4.88 -7.33 12.68
C ASN A 232 5.99 -8.36 12.98
N THR A 233 6.77 -8.74 11.97
CA THR A 233 8.05 -9.44 12.15
C THR A 233 9.14 -8.53 12.73
N PHE A 234 8.95 -7.20 12.67
CA PHE A 234 9.86 -6.21 13.26
C PHE A 234 9.31 -5.71 14.59
N PHE A 235 10.21 -5.50 15.57
CA PHE A 235 9.85 -5.03 16.91
C PHE A 235 9.15 -3.66 16.88
N LEU A 236 9.66 -2.74 16.06
CA LEU A 236 9.07 -1.42 15.84
C LEU A 236 8.46 -1.33 14.44
N SER A 237 7.16 -1.07 14.37
CA SER A 237 6.44 -1.00 13.10
C SER A 237 5.28 0.01 13.13
N THR A 238 5.00 0.63 12.00
CA THR A 238 3.79 1.46 11.80
C THR A 238 2.56 0.62 11.40
N ASN A 239 2.77 -0.67 11.14
CA ASN A 239 1.71 -1.58 10.72
C ASN A 239 0.76 -1.91 11.86
N ALA A 240 -0.50 -2.21 11.52
CA ALA A 240 -1.44 -2.71 12.50
C ALA A 240 -1.11 -4.17 12.89
N MET A 241 -1.48 -4.59 14.10
CA MET A 241 -1.24 -5.94 14.62
C MET A 241 -1.81 -7.08 13.75
N GLY A 242 -2.81 -6.79 12.91
CA GLY A 242 -3.32 -7.75 11.92
C GLY A 242 -2.42 -7.96 10.68
N SER A 243 -1.33 -7.21 10.52
CA SER A 243 -0.38 -7.31 9.40
C SER A 243 0.70 -8.36 9.69
N ASN A 244 0.25 -9.61 9.88
CA ASN A 244 1.05 -10.71 10.44
C ASN A 244 1.65 -11.65 9.38
N GLY A 245 1.30 -11.50 8.11
CA GLY A 245 1.82 -12.33 7.01
C GLY A 245 1.43 -13.82 7.05
N SER A 246 0.57 -14.27 7.97
CA SER A 246 0.31 -15.69 8.20
C SER A 246 -0.20 -16.42 6.93
N ALA A 247 -1.20 -15.85 6.26
CA ALA A 247 -1.76 -16.42 5.03
C ALA A 247 -0.73 -16.50 3.88
N ALA A 248 0.17 -15.52 3.75
CA ALA A 248 1.21 -15.53 2.73
C ALA A 248 2.22 -16.68 2.97
N ILE A 249 2.57 -16.92 4.23
CA ILE A 249 3.43 -18.05 4.61
C ILE A 249 2.74 -19.40 4.35
N GLN A 250 1.43 -19.52 4.56
CA GLN A 250 0.71 -20.76 4.21
C GLN A 250 0.73 -21.01 2.71
N CYS A 251 0.56 -19.97 1.90
CA CYS A 251 0.71 -20.09 0.44
C CYS A 251 2.13 -20.53 0.05
N TYR A 252 3.16 -19.95 0.69
CA TYR A 252 4.56 -20.33 0.47
C TYR A 252 4.82 -21.81 0.81
N LYS A 253 4.30 -22.28 1.96
CA LYS A 253 4.39 -23.69 2.36
C LYS A 253 3.72 -24.66 1.37
N LYS A 254 2.75 -24.18 0.57
CA LYS A 254 2.10 -24.94 -0.50
C LYS A 254 2.78 -24.79 -1.87
N GLY A 255 4.01 -24.26 -1.90
CA GLY A 255 4.82 -24.17 -3.11
C GLY A 255 4.69 -22.87 -3.90
N ALA A 256 3.98 -21.86 -3.37
CA ALA A 256 4.04 -20.53 -3.98
C ALA A 256 5.42 -19.89 -3.77
N TYR A 257 5.93 -19.16 -4.76
CA TYR A 257 7.17 -18.41 -4.60
C TYR A 257 6.96 -17.17 -3.73
N PHE A 258 7.87 -16.93 -2.78
CA PHE A 258 7.90 -15.73 -1.96
C PHE A 258 9.09 -14.86 -2.33
N ALA A 259 8.84 -13.85 -3.15
CA ALA A 259 9.89 -13.00 -3.72
C ALA A 259 10.27 -11.85 -2.77
N ASN A 260 11.57 -11.57 -2.68
CA ASN A 260 12.14 -10.40 -1.99
C ASN A 260 11.68 -10.21 -0.52
N PRO A 261 11.63 -11.26 0.33
CA PRO A 261 11.17 -11.12 1.71
C PRO A 261 12.09 -10.24 2.59
N CYS A 262 13.32 -10.01 2.17
CA CYS A 262 14.28 -9.14 2.87
C CYS A 262 14.15 -7.65 2.51
N TYR A 263 13.32 -7.29 1.52
CA TYR A 263 13.17 -5.91 1.05
C TYR A 263 12.11 -5.20 1.88
N ALA A 264 12.46 -4.89 3.14
CA ALA A 264 11.61 -4.14 4.05
C ALA A 264 11.88 -2.63 3.92
N GLN A 265 10.83 -1.84 3.73
CA GLN A 265 10.94 -0.39 3.68
C GLN A 265 10.81 0.22 5.08
N ILE A 266 11.79 1.05 5.45
CA ILE A 266 11.74 1.87 6.67
C ILE A 266 11.20 3.24 6.28
N HIS A 267 10.17 3.70 6.99
CA HIS A 267 9.68 5.07 6.82
C HIS A 267 10.58 6.03 7.60
N PRO A 268 11.00 7.18 7.03
CA PRO A 268 11.94 8.08 7.70
C PRO A 268 11.36 8.79 8.93
N THR A 269 10.03 8.98 8.99
CA THR A 269 9.38 9.75 10.04
C THR A 269 8.24 8.98 10.71
N CYS A 270 8.33 8.78 12.02
CA CYS A 270 7.28 8.23 12.87
C CYS A 270 7.39 8.86 14.26
N VAL A 271 6.25 8.96 14.96
CA VAL A 271 6.26 9.34 16.37
C VAL A 271 6.88 8.20 17.19
N PRO A 272 7.91 8.45 18.01
CA PRO A 272 8.48 7.45 18.92
C PRO A 272 7.43 6.84 19.85
N VAL A 273 7.75 5.69 20.44
CA VAL A 273 6.85 5.04 21.41
C VAL A 273 6.67 5.96 22.62
N HIS A 274 5.44 6.32 22.93
CA HIS A 274 5.08 7.04 24.14
C HIS A 274 4.15 6.18 25.01
N GLY A 275 4.70 5.63 26.10
CA GLY A 275 3.96 4.83 27.07
C GLY A 275 3.57 3.42 26.58
N THR A 276 2.81 2.71 27.41
CA THR A 276 2.47 1.29 27.21
C THR A 276 1.20 1.04 26.40
N GLN A 277 0.41 2.08 26.13
CA GLN A 277 -0.87 1.96 25.42
C GLN A 277 -0.73 1.99 23.88
N GLN A 278 0.47 2.29 23.38
CA GLN A 278 0.72 2.42 21.96
C GLN A 278 0.96 1.05 21.31
N SER A 279 -0.03 0.54 20.59
CA SER A 279 0.04 -0.77 19.91
C SER A 279 0.94 -0.79 18.67
N LYS A 280 1.30 0.38 18.12
CA LYS A 280 2.17 0.53 16.94
C LYS A 280 2.75 1.94 16.86
N LEU A 281 3.82 2.13 16.09
CA LEU A 281 4.34 3.47 15.81
C LEU A 281 3.33 4.30 15.00
N THR A 282 3.12 5.54 15.41
CA THR A 282 2.25 6.46 14.66
C THR A 282 3.03 7.05 13.50
N LEU A 283 2.60 6.76 12.28
CA LEU A 283 3.18 7.30 11.07
C LEU A 283 2.98 8.82 11.03
N MET A 284 4.04 9.56 10.76
CA MET A 284 3.98 10.96 10.35
C MET A 284 4.08 11.01 8.83
N SER A 285 3.01 11.48 8.17
CA SER A 285 2.92 11.52 6.70
C SER A 285 4.16 12.14 6.08
N GLU A 286 4.68 11.50 5.04
CA GLU A 286 5.76 12.04 4.21
C GLU A 286 5.42 13.40 3.59
N SER A 287 4.14 13.70 3.39
CA SER A 287 3.72 15.04 2.94
C SER A 287 4.15 16.16 3.91
N LEU A 288 4.39 15.85 5.19
CA LEU A 288 4.93 16.85 6.14
C LEU A 288 6.34 17.29 5.77
N ARG A 289 7.09 16.53 4.97
CA ARG A 289 8.41 16.95 4.46
C ARG A 289 8.31 17.95 3.30
N ASN A 290 7.11 18.16 2.74
CA ASN A 290 6.89 19.22 1.76
C ASN A 290 6.96 20.59 2.44
N ASP A 291 6.33 20.72 3.61
CA ASP A 291 6.19 22.00 4.32
C ASP A 291 7.14 22.12 5.53
N GLY A 292 7.55 20.98 6.10
CA GLY A 292 8.41 20.88 7.26
C GLY A 292 9.84 20.49 6.88
N ARG A 293 10.79 20.93 7.73
CA ARG A 293 12.22 20.66 7.56
C ARG A 293 12.73 19.73 8.66
N ILE A 294 13.59 18.79 8.30
CA ILE A 294 14.17 17.83 9.24
C ILE A 294 15.60 18.25 9.56
N TRP A 295 15.94 18.32 10.84
CA TRP A 295 17.24 18.78 11.29
C TRP A 295 17.72 18.06 12.55
N VAL A 296 19.01 18.19 12.82
CA VAL A 296 19.67 17.88 14.10
C VAL A 296 20.58 19.06 14.48
N PRO A 297 20.97 19.26 15.76
CA PRO A 297 21.92 20.32 16.10
C PRO A 297 23.25 20.17 15.36
N LYS A 298 23.90 21.29 15.00
CA LYS A 298 25.26 21.28 14.45
C LYS A 298 26.30 20.92 15.51
N LYS A 299 26.10 21.35 16.75
CA LYS A 299 26.99 21.11 17.89
C LYS A 299 26.51 19.89 18.70
N LEU A 300 27.44 19.02 19.08
CA LEU A 300 27.11 17.83 19.86
C LEU A 300 26.64 18.17 21.29
N GLU A 301 27.13 19.27 21.85
CA GLU A 301 26.72 19.78 23.16
C GLU A 301 25.23 20.12 23.19
N ASP A 302 24.71 20.75 22.13
CA ASP A 302 23.30 21.05 21.98
C ASP A 302 22.45 19.78 21.85
N ALA A 303 22.93 18.77 21.11
CA ALA A 303 22.24 17.49 21.02
C ALA A 303 22.14 16.81 22.40
N LYS A 304 23.21 16.81 23.18
CA LYS A 304 23.21 16.30 24.55
C LYS A 304 22.29 17.10 25.48
N ALA A 305 22.26 18.43 25.34
CA ALA A 305 21.36 19.28 26.13
C ALA A 305 19.88 19.03 25.80
N LEU A 306 19.54 18.80 24.53
CA LEU A 306 18.19 18.41 24.11
C LEU A 306 17.80 17.03 24.66
N GLN A 307 18.70 16.04 24.56
CA GLN A 307 18.49 14.69 25.11
C GLN A 307 18.27 14.71 26.63
N ALA A 308 19.02 15.58 27.35
CA ALA A 308 18.89 15.77 28.79
C ALA A 308 17.66 16.62 29.19
N GLY A 309 16.96 17.21 28.23
CA GLY A 309 15.82 18.09 28.47
C GLY A 309 16.18 19.44 29.09
N THR A 310 17.46 19.82 29.14
CA THR A 310 17.92 21.11 29.68
C THR A 310 17.81 22.25 28.67
N LYS A 311 17.65 21.91 27.38
CA LYS A 311 17.36 22.83 26.29
C LYS A 311 16.15 22.32 25.52
N LYS A 312 15.35 23.21 24.92
CA LYS A 312 14.22 22.85 24.05
C LYS A 312 14.59 23.01 22.58
N PRO A 313 13.95 22.28 21.65
CA PRO A 313 14.24 22.41 20.22
C PRO A 313 14.11 23.85 19.68
N ASN A 314 13.19 24.65 20.22
CA ASN A 314 12.98 26.04 19.84
C ASN A 314 14.09 26.98 20.30
N ASP A 315 14.93 26.56 21.26
CA ASP A 315 16.06 27.34 21.77
C ASP A 315 17.31 27.20 20.88
N ILE A 316 17.26 26.35 19.84
CA ILE A 316 18.32 26.22 18.84
C ILE A 316 18.02 27.17 17.67
N PRO A 317 18.85 28.22 17.44
CA PRO A 317 18.73 29.11 16.29
C PRO A 317 18.80 28.36 14.96
N ASP A 318 18.14 28.87 13.91
CA ASP A 318 18.05 28.17 12.62
C ASP A 318 19.43 27.92 11.97
N ASP A 319 20.36 28.87 12.13
CA ASP A 319 21.73 28.78 11.65
C ASP A 319 22.58 27.77 12.43
N GLU A 320 22.13 27.32 13.61
CA GLU A 320 22.74 26.23 14.39
C GLU A 320 22.13 24.86 14.11
N ARG A 321 21.17 24.76 13.18
CA ARG A 321 20.52 23.50 12.76
C ARG A 321 21.18 22.91 11.52
N ASP A 322 21.50 21.63 11.55
CA ASP A 322 21.93 20.86 10.37
C ASP A 322 20.71 20.23 9.69
N PHE A 323 20.22 20.89 8.64
CA PHE A 323 19.22 20.35 7.71
C PHE A 323 19.89 19.32 6.78
N TYR A 324 20.25 18.18 7.36
CA TYR A 324 21.16 17.21 6.76
C TYR A 324 20.71 16.64 5.42
N LEU A 325 19.40 16.56 5.15
CA LEU A 325 18.88 16.12 3.85
C LEU A 325 19.08 17.18 2.78
N GLU A 326 18.72 18.44 3.08
CA GLU A 326 18.91 19.59 2.19
C GLU A 326 20.39 19.80 1.86
N ARG A 327 21.26 19.69 2.87
CA ARG A 327 22.72 19.80 2.68
C ARG A 327 23.29 18.70 1.79
N ARG A 328 22.85 17.45 1.94
CA ARG A 328 23.39 16.30 1.18
C ARG A 328 22.79 16.18 -0.22
N TYR A 329 21.54 16.61 -0.40
CA TYR A 329 20.76 16.37 -1.61
C TYR A 329 20.07 17.66 -2.07
N PRO A 330 20.82 18.70 -2.49
CA PRO A 330 20.26 20.02 -2.78
C PRO A 330 19.18 20.01 -3.87
N ALA A 331 19.26 19.09 -4.84
CA ALA A 331 18.27 18.97 -5.91
C ALA A 331 16.90 18.43 -5.46
N PHE A 332 16.85 17.64 -4.37
CA PHE A 332 15.62 17.04 -3.85
C PHE A 332 15.19 17.64 -2.50
N GLY A 333 16.11 18.27 -1.77
CA GLY A 333 15.85 18.78 -0.43
C GLY A 333 15.35 17.69 0.51
N ASN A 334 14.24 17.97 1.21
CA ASN A 334 13.57 17.01 2.10
C ASN A 334 12.77 15.94 1.36
N LEU A 335 12.69 15.96 0.03
CA LEU A 335 11.89 15.02 -0.80
C LEU A 335 12.71 13.88 -1.41
N VAL A 336 13.89 13.61 -0.85
CA VAL A 336 14.69 12.44 -1.22
C VAL A 336 13.92 11.13 -1.01
N PRO A 337 14.30 10.05 -1.74
CA PRO A 337 13.75 8.71 -1.52
C PRO A 337 13.85 8.25 -0.05
N ARG A 338 12.89 7.44 0.38
CA ARG A 338 12.75 7.02 1.79
C ARG A 338 13.99 6.31 2.33
N ASP A 339 14.59 5.45 1.53
CA ASP A 339 15.77 4.69 1.92
C ASP A 339 16.98 5.60 2.16
N VAL A 340 17.14 6.64 1.33
CA VAL A 340 18.15 7.69 1.50
C VAL A 340 17.87 8.50 2.77
N ALA A 341 16.63 8.94 2.98
CA ALA A 341 16.24 9.71 4.16
C ALA A 341 16.48 8.93 5.45
N SER A 342 16.02 7.66 5.51
CA SER A 342 16.19 6.80 6.68
C SER A 342 17.65 6.47 6.98
N ARG A 343 18.48 6.22 5.96
CA ARG A 343 19.94 6.01 6.17
C ARG A 343 20.60 7.28 6.68
N ALA A 344 20.29 8.43 6.09
CA ALA A 344 20.85 9.71 6.53
C ALA A 344 20.46 10.06 7.97
N ALA A 345 19.20 9.84 8.35
CA ALA A 345 18.74 10.02 9.72
C ALA A 345 19.49 9.07 10.68
N LYS A 346 19.62 7.80 10.32
CA LYS A 346 20.36 6.82 11.12
C LYS A 346 21.82 7.23 11.32
N GLU A 347 22.52 7.64 10.26
CA GLU A 347 23.91 8.10 10.34
C GLU A 347 24.09 9.29 11.30
N ARG A 348 23.14 10.24 11.33
CA ARG A 348 23.18 11.37 12.28
C ARG A 348 22.93 10.92 13.71
N CYS A 349 21.97 10.01 13.92
CA CYS A 349 21.68 9.43 15.23
C CYS A 349 22.87 8.62 15.77
N ASP A 350 23.48 7.76 14.94
CA ASP A 350 24.64 6.95 15.30
C ASP A 350 25.86 7.82 15.65
N ALA A 351 25.99 8.99 15.01
CA ALA A 351 27.02 9.99 15.33
C ALA A 351 26.72 10.82 16.60
N GLY A 352 25.64 10.51 17.34
CA GLY A 352 25.28 11.16 18.60
C GLY A 352 24.44 12.43 18.47
N PHE A 353 24.04 12.82 17.26
CA PHE A 353 23.24 14.03 17.02
C PHE A 353 21.72 13.80 17.08
N GLY A 354 21.27 12.56 17.30
CA GLY A 354 19.84 12.27 17.51
C GLY A 354 19.31 13.00 18.74
N VAL A 355 18.03 13.40 18.74
CA VAL A 355 17.41 14.19 19.81
C VAL A 355 16.21 13.50 20.41
#